data_AF-A0A5E4QCT4-F1
#
_entry.id   AF-A0A5E4QCT4-F1
#
_cell.length_a   1.000
_cell.length_b   1.000
_cell.length_c   1.000
_cell.angle_alpha   90.00
_cell.angle_beta   90.00
_cell.angle_gamma   90.00
#
_symmetry.space_group_name_H-M   'P 1'
#
loop_
_entity.id
_entity.type
_entity.pdbx_description
1 polymer ?
#
loop_
_entity_poly.entity_id
_entity_poly.type
_entity_poly.pdbx_seq_one_letter_code
_entity_poly.pdbx_strand_id
1 'polypeptide(L)'
;MNHLSVCRVCLATENVKLCRIINSNLLTGYELITGTKIKPLDGLPQHICSYCAAMLMKYKSIIKNVNIDITIKEEIAEEREEAEIKEELNNVFDVDVKDEYRTEIDAEYDLESIGSNTEEVKYDISELDVEVVVLTKKQQIEEIEARRDTYNYLNSSYKCVQISMA
;
A
#
# COMPACT_ATOMS: atom_id res chain seq x y z
N MET A 1 22.81 11.41 32.72
CA MET A 1 21.48 11.52 32.10
C MET A 1 21.10 10.14 31.60
N ASN A 2 20.09 9.49 32.19
CA ASN A 2 19.62 8.21 31.68
C ASN A 2 19.01 8.47 30.30
N HIS A 3 19.57 7.87 29.27
CA HIS A 3 18.96 7.87 27.95
C HIS A 3 17.63 7.12 28.06
N LEU A 4 16.53 7.85 28.26
CA LEU A 4 15.21 7.27 28.17
C LEU A 4 15.03 6.79 26.73
N SER A 5 15.03 5.48 26.56
CA SER A 5 14.57 4.87 25.33
C SER A 5 13.07 5.12 25.24
N VAL A 6 12.63 5.69 24.12
CA VAL A 6 11.23 6.03 23.85
C VAL A 6 10.85 5.44 22.50
N CYS A 7 9.62 4.95 22.37
CA CYS A 7 9.10 4.49 21.08
C CYS A 7 8.90 5.67 20.11
N ARG A 8 9.47 5.59 18.91
CA ARG A 8 9.34 6.59 17.85
C ARG A 8 7.92 6.76 17.33
N VAL A 9 7.09 5.72 17.44
CA VAL A 9 5.72 5.71 16.90
C VAL A 9 4.69 6.18 17.93
N CYS A 10 4.73 5.61 19.14
CA CYS A 10 3.70 5.86 20.16
C CYS A 10 4.21 6.56 21.42
N LEU A 11 5.49 6.94 21.47
CA LEU A 11 6.13 7.61 22.61
C LEU A 11 6.11 6.83 23.94
N ALA A 12 5.78 5.54 23.91
CA ALA A 12 5.84 4.69 25.10
C ALA A 12 7.28 4.58 25.64
N THR A 13 7.43 4.73 26.96
CA THR A 13 8.69 4.74 27.70
C THR A 13 8.81 3.62 28.72
N GLU A 14 7.68 3.18 29.31
CA GLU A 14 7.64 2.23 30.41
C GLU A 14 6.89 0.94 30.02
N ASN A 15 7.26 -0.18 30.66
CA ASN A 15 6.60 -1.49 30.53
C ASN A 15 6.50 -2.04 29.09
N VAL A 16 7.36 -1.58 28.17
CA VAL A 16 7.42 -2.05 26.79
C VAL A 16 8.84 -2.43 26.39
N LYS A 17 8.98 -3.50 25.60
CA LYS A 17 10.28 -3.87 25.01
C LYS A 17 10.58 -2.92 23.87
N LEU A 18 11.66 -2.16 24.00
CA LEU A 18 12.15 -1.22 22.99
C LEU A 18 13.34 -1.82 22.25
N CYS A 19 13.30 -1.80 20.93
CA CYS A 19 14.40 -2.21 20.07
C CYS A 19 14.82 -1.05 19.16
N ARG A 20 16.10 -1.01 18.74
CA ARG A 20 16.57 0.03 17.81
C ARG A 20 15.87 -0.15 16.46
N ILE A 21 15.41 0.97 15.90
CA ILE A 21 14.68 0.95 14.62
C ILE A 21 15.57 0.70 13.41
N ILE A 22 16.89 0.91 13.56
CA ILE A 22 17.91 0.77 12.51
C ILE A 22 18.08 -0.69 12.02
N ASN A 23 17.33 -1.64 12.56
CA ASN A 23 17.21 -2.98 11.98
C ASN A 23 16.59 -2.89 10.58
N SER A 24 17.21 -3.51 9.56
CA SER A 24 16.86 -3.35 8.14
C SER A 24 15.37 -3.54 7.85
N ASN A 25 14.76 -4.60 8.41
CA ASN A 25 13.34 -4.88 8.16
C ASN A 25 12.38 -3.85 8.77
N LEU A 26 12.70 -3.31 9.94
CA LEU A 26 11.89 -2.32 10.65
C LEU A 26 12.07 -0.93 10.06
N LEU A 27 13.31 -0.55 9.71
CA LEU A 27 13.61 0.70 9.04
C LEU A 27 12.88 0.78 7.70
N THR A 28 13.03 -0.23 6.83
CA THR A 28 12.35 -0.26 5.53
C THR A 28 10.83 -0.22 5.69
N GLY A 29 10.27 -0.98 6.64
CA GLY A 29 8.82 -0.94 6.87
C GLY A 29 8.34 0.42 7.38
N TYR A 30 9.12 1.07 8.24
CA TYR A 30 8.80 2.40 8.77
C TYR A 30 8.80 3.45 7.67
N GLU A 31 9.86 3.49 6.86
CA GLU A 31 9.99 4.44 5.76
C GLU A 31 8.90 4.23 4.71
N LEU A 32 8.58 2.97 4.40
CA LEU A 32 7.50 2.63 3.47
C LEU A 32 6.13 3.14 3.94
N ILE A 33 5.79 2.93 5.20
CA ILE A 33 4.45 3.26 5.72
C ILE A 33 4.32 4.76 6.03
N THR A 34 5.37 5.38 6.56
CA THR A 34 5.31 6.78 7.02
C THR A 34 5.78 7.78 5.97
N GLY A 35 6.52 7.33 4.95
CA GLY A 35 7.20 8.21 3.99
C GLY A 35 8.37 9.00 4.59
N THR A 36 8.74 8.77 5.87
CA THR A 36 9.76 9.56 6.57
C THR A 36 11.02 8.75 6.83
N LYS A 37 12.18 9.32 6.48
CA LYS A 37 13.49 8.71 6.74
C LYS A 37 13.93 8.94 8.18
N ILE A 38 14.54 7.92 8.78
CA ILE A 38 15.12 8.05 10.12
C ILE A 38 16.58 8.45 10.00
N LYS A 39 16.93 9.60 10.57
CA LYS A 39 18.33 10.02 10.69
C LYS A 39 18.81 9.74 12.11
N PRO A 40 20.03 9.24 12.29
CA PRO A 40 20.57 8.92 13.63
C PRO A 40 20.77 10.16 14.53
N LEU A 41 20.72 11.36 13.95
CA LEU A 41 20.97 12.65 14.62
C LEU A 41 19.81 13.64 14.39
N ASP A 42 18.58 13.15 14.14
CA ASP A 42 17.41 14.03 14.00
C ASP A 42 16.90 14.60 15.33
N GLY A 43 17.51 14.23 16.46
CA GLY A 43 17.06 14.64 17.79
C GLY A 43 15.77 13.94 18.24
N LEU A 44 15.33 12.92 17.50
CA LEU A 44 14.08 12.21 17.75
C LEU A 44 14.36 10.75 18.18
N PRO A 45 13.37 10.04 18.76
CA PRO A 45 13.59 8.70 19.30
C PRO A 45 14.08 7.70 18.24
N GLN A 46 15.07 6.90 18.62
CA GLN A 46 15.74 5.91 17.75
C GLN A 46 15.32 4.46 18.06
N HIS A 47 14.26 4.29 18.86
CA HIS A 47 13.75 3.00 19.28
C HIS A 47 12.27 2.84 18.91
N ILE A 48 11.81 1.61 18.76
CA ILE A 48 10.40 1.27 18.53
C ILE A 48 9.99 0.20 19.54
N CYS A 49 8.76 0.27 20.06
CA CYS A 49 8.25 -0.75 20.96
C CYS A 49 7.80 -1.99 20.18
N SER A 50 7.80 -3.15 20.85
CA SER A 50 7.39 -4.43 20.27
C SER A 50 6.01 -4.39 19.63
N TYR A 51 5.06 -3.64 20.21
CA TYR A 51 3.71 -3.49 19.65
C TYR A 51 3.74 -2.74 18.31
N CYS A 52 4.36 -1.56 18.26
CA CYS A 52 4.47 -0.79 17.03
C CYS A 52 5.29 -1.52 15.96
N ALA A 53 6.33 -2.26 16.36
CA ALA A 53 7.10 -3.10 15.45
C ALA A 53 6.25 -4.20 14.81
N ALA A 54 5.42 -4.89 15.60
CA ALA A 54 4.51 -5.92 15.08
C ALA A 54 3.47 -5.34 14.11
N MET A 55 2.87 -4.19 14.46
CA MET A 55 1.92 -3.48 13.59
C MET A 55 2.57 -3.08 12.27
N LEU A 56 3.76 -2.51 12.33
CA LEU A 56 4.53 -2.09 11.15
C LEU A 56 4.84 -3.25 10.21
N MET A 57 5.19 -4.42 10.75
CA MET A 57 5.38 -5.62 9.94
C MET A 57 4.07 -6.13 9.32
N LYS A 58 2.94 -6.06 10.05
CA LYS A 58 1.62 -6.43 9.51
C LYS A 58 1.24 -5.54 8.33
N TYR A 59 1.39 -4.22 8.45
CA TYR A 59 1.10 -3.29 7.36
C TYR A 59 2.07 -3.44 6.18
N LYS A 60 3.35 -3.67 6.44
CA LYS A 60 4.34 -3.96 5.38
C LYS A 60 3.91 -5.17 4.54
N SER A 61 3.41 -6.24 5.18
CA SER A 61 2.91 -7.41 4.46
C SER A 61 1.66 -7.09 3.64
N ILE A 62 0.73 -6.30 4.17
CA ILE A 62 -0.48 -5.90 3.44
C ILE A 62 -0.10 -5.06 2.20
N ILE A 63 0.78 -4.07 2.36
CA ILE A 63 1.23 -3.23 1.23
C ILE A 63 1.91 -4.09 0.17
N LYS A 64 2.77 -5.03 0.57
CA LYS A 64 3.40 -5.96 -0.38
C LYS A 64 2.36 -6.76 -1.16
N ASN A 65 1.33 -7.28 -0.49
CA ASN A 65 0.29 -8.08 -1.14
C ASN A 65 -0.59 -7.25 -2.08
N VAL A 66 -0.95 -6.02 -1.69
CA VAL A 66 -1.72 -5.11 -2.54
C VAL A 66 -0.94 -4.73 -3.78
N ASN A 67 0.35 -4.41 -3.64
CA ASN A 67 1.19 -4.07 -4.80
C ASN A 67 1.33 -5.25 -5.77
N ILE A 68 1.43 -6.48 -5.26
CA ILE A 68 1.44 -7.69 -6.10
C ILE A 68 0.12 -7.84 -6.85
N ASP A 69 -1.02 -7.66 -6.19
CA ASP A 69 -2.34 -7.75 -6.81
C ASP A 69 -2.53 -6.68 -7.91
N ILE A 70 -2.03 -5.46 -7.70
CA ILE A 70 -2.05 -4.39 -8.71
C ILE A 70 -1.19 -4.79 -9.92
N THR A 71 0.06 -5.23 -9.70
CA THR A 71 0.95 -5.62 -10.80
C THR A 71 0.38 -6.77 -11.63
N ILE A 72 -0.19 -7.80 -10.99
CA ILE A 72 -0.82 -8.91 -11.71
C ILE A 72 -2.03 -8.44 -12.53
N LYS A 73 -2.83 -7.51 -12.00
CA LYS A 73 -3.97 -6.95 -12.74
C LYS A 73 -3.55 -6.12 -13.95
N GLU A 74 -2.43 -5.40 -13.84
CA GLU A 74 -1.83 -4.65 -14.95
C GLU A 74 -1.32 -5.61 -16.04
N GLU A 75 -0.57 -6.65 -15.66
CA GLU A 75 -0.06 -7.67 -16.60
C GLU A 75 -1.20 -8.41 -17.34
N ILE A 76 -2.28 -8.80 -16.62
CA ILE A 76 -3.45 -9.45 -17.24
C ILE A 76 -4.20 -8.49 -18.17
N ALA A 77 -4.23 -7.19 -17.87
CA ALA A 77 -4.87 -6.20 -18.73
C ALA A 77 -4.10 -6.02 -20.05
N GLU A 78 -2.76 -5.96 -19.98
CA GLU A 78 -1.89 -5.89 -21.17
C GLU A 78 -2.04 -7.14 -22.06
N GLU A 79 -2.05 -8.34 -21.47
CA GLU A 79 -2.25 -9.59 -22.23
C GLU A 79 -3.61 -9.64 -22.95
N ARG A 80 -4.67 -9.10 -22.33
CA ARG A 80 -6.01 -9.02 -22.94
C ARG A 80 -6.06 -8.05 -24.12
N GLU A 81 -5.43 -6.88 -23.98
CA GLU A 81 -5.37 -5.88 -25.05
C GLU A 81 -4.58 -6.43 -26.25
N GLU A 82 -3.48 -7.14 -26.02
CA GLU A 82 -2.74 -7.82 -27.09
C GLU A 82 -3.57 -8.90 -27.80
N ALA A 83 -4.40 -9.64 -27.06
CA ALA A 83 -5.26 -10.69 -27.63
C ALA A 83 -6.36 -10.10 -28.52
N GLU A 84 -7.00 -9.00 -28.09
CA GLU A 84 -8.02 -8.30 -28.89
C GLU A 84 -7.44 -7.75 -30.20
N ILE A 85 -6.24 -7.14 -30.16
CA ILE A 85 -5.56 -6.65 -31.37
C ILE A 85 -5.22 -7.79 -32.34
N LYS A 86 -4.74 -8.93 -31.83
CA LYS A 86 -4.45 -10.12 -32.66
C LYS A 86 -5.71 -10.69 -33.32
N GLU A 87 -6.83 -10.69 -32.62
CA GLU A 87 -8.12 -11.13 -33.15
C GLU A 87 -8.63 -10.20 -34.25
N GLU A 88 -8.54 -8.88 -34.07
CA GLU A 88 -8.92 -7.91 -35.10
C GLU A 88 -8.05 -8.04 -36.37
N LEU A 89 -6.74 -8.26 -36.23
CA LEU A 89 -5.83 -8.48 -37.36
C LEU A 89 -6.18 -9.75 -38.16
N ASN A 90 -6.57 -10.82 -37.47
CA ASN A 90 -6.99 -12.06 -38.13
C ASN A 90 -8.30 -11.88 -38.92
N ASN A 91 -9.20 -11.01 -38.45
CA ASN A 91 -10.47 -10.72 -39.14
C ASN A 91 -10.32 -9.82 -40.38
N VAL A 92 -9.16 -9.17 -40.59
CA VAL A 92 -8.91 -8.27 -41.73
C VAL A 92 -8.27 -9.01 -42.93
N PHE A 93 -7.73 -10.22 -42.74
CA PHE A 93 -7.05 -11.01 -43.78
C PHE A 93 -7.89 -12.16 -44.34
N ASP A 94 -9.15 -11.90 -44.73
CA ASP A 94 -9.93 -12.75 -45.65
C ASP A 94 -9.84 -12.21 -47.09
N VAL A 95 -8.63 -11.88 -47.53
CA VAL A 95 -8.34 -11.58 -48.94
C VAL A 95 -7.63 -12.78 -49.52
N ASP A 96 -8.33 -13.51 -50.39
CA ASP A 96 -7.82 -14.60 -51.23
C ASP A 96 -6.55 -14.16 -51.99
N VAL A 97 -5.38 -14.32 -51.37
CA VAL A 97 -4.09 -14.24 -52.05
C VAL A 97 -3.68 -15.67 -52.38
N LYS A 98 -3.83 -16.03 -53.64
CA LYS A 98 -3.33 -17.28 -54.20
C LYS A 98 -1.81 -17.35 -54.09
N ASP A 99 -1.38 -18.32 -53.28
CA ASP A 99 -0.20 -19.18 -53.31
C ASP A 99 1.22 -18.63 -53.61
N GLU A 100 2.16 -19.34 -52.96
CA GLU A 100 3.61 -19.40 -53.15
C GLU A 100 4.45 -18.37 -52.38
N TYR A 101 4.88 -18.73 -51.17
CA TYR A 101 6.26 -19.17 -50.91
C TYR A 101 6.41 -19.72 -49.48
N ARG A 102 7.14 -20.83 -49.36
CA ARG A 102 7.41 -21.59 -48.13
C ARG A 102 8.74 -21.11 -47.53
N THR A 103 8.78 -20.74 -46.26
CA THR A 103 10.02 -20.68 -45.47
C THR A 103 9.81 -21.24 -44.08
N GLU A 104 10.62 -22.24 -43.77
CA GLU A 104 10.73 -22.97 -42.51
C GLU A 104 11.47 -22.08 -41.49
N ILE A 105 10.92 -21.94 -40.27
CA ILE A 105 11.69 -21.51 -39.10
C ILE A 105 11.26 -22.38 -37.92
N ASP A 106 12.18 -23.24 -37.49
CA ASP A 106 12.14 -24.01 -36.26
C ASP A 106 12.58 -23.13 -35.09
N ALA A 107 11.79 -23.06 -34.03
CA ALA A 107 12.25 -22.71 -32.69
C ALA A 107 11.31 -23.28 -31.63
N GLU A 108 11.71 -24.42 -31.10
CA GLU A 108 11.17 -25.11 -29.93
C GLU A 108 11.60 -24.38 -28.65
N TYR A 109 10.66 -24.01 -27.78
CA TYR A 109 10.95 -23.60 -26.41
C TYR A 109 10.02 -24.31 -25.43
N ASP A 110 10.67 -25.00 -24.50
CA ASP A 110 10.13 -25.91 -23.50
C ASP A 110 9.86 -25.15 -22.19
N LEU A 111 8.64 -25.25 -21.65
CA LEU A 111 8.19 -24.51 -20.46
C LEU A 111 7.51 -25.47 -19.49
N GLU A 112 8.32 -26.24 -18.76
CA GLU A 112 7.84 -27.05 -17.65
C GLU A 112 7.79 -26.26 -16.33
N SER A 113 6.57 -26.24 -15.77
CA SER A 113 6.24 -26.57 -14.37
C SER A 113 6.71 -25.65 -13.23
N ILE A 114 5.78 -24.86 -12.69
CA ILE A 114 5.69 -24.60 -11.23
C ILE A 114 4.21 -24.58 -10.82
N GLY A 115 3.78 -25.64 -10.15
CA GLY A 115 2.53 -25.66 -9.38
C GLY A 115 2.80 -25.26 -7.93
N SER A 116 1.92 -24.45 -7.36
CA SER A 116 1.77 -24.36 -5.91
C SER A 116 0.34 -24.03 -5.53
N ASN A 117 -0.31 -24.99 -4.87
CA ASN A 117 -1.60 -24.85 -4.21
C ASN A 117 -1.56 -23.75 -3.15
N THR A 118 -2.42 -22.75 -3.28
CA THR A 118 -2.81 -21.86 -2.17
C THR A 118 -4.32 -21.76 -2.15
N GLU A 119 -4.94 -22.31 -1.09
CA GLU A 119 -6.37 -22.15 -0.82
C GLU A 119 -6.68 -20.67 -0.59
N GLU A 120 -7.42 -20.09 -1.52
CA GLU A 120 -7.89 -18.71 -1.47
C GLU A 120 -8.99 -18.55 -0.41
N VAL A 121 -8.70 -17.81 0.66
CA VAL A 121 -9.75 -17.30 1.55
C VAL A 121 -10.26 -15.98 0.98
N LYS A 122 -11.39 -16.05 0.27
CA LYS A 122 -12.08 -14.92 -0.35
C LYS A 122 -12.88 -14.15 0.72
N TYR A 123 -12.49 -12.91 1.01
CA TYR A 123 -13.34 -11.98 1.76
C TYR A 123 -14.13 -11.13 0.77
N ASP A 124 -15.45 -11.18 0.88
CA ASP A 124 -16.34 -10.42 0.01
C ASP A 124 -16.46 -8.98 0.52
N ILE A 125 -15.86 -8.04 -0.21
CA ILE A 125 -15.83 -6.60 0.11
C ILE A 125 -17.09 -5.89 -0.46
N SER A 126 -17.96 -6.63 -1.15
CA SER A 126 -19.13 -6.09 -1.85
C SER A 126 -20.24 -5.52 -0.95
N GLU A 127 -20.16 -5.68 0.37
CA GLU A 127 -21.20 -5.24 1.32
C GLU A 127 -20.93 -3.87 2.00
N LEU A 128 -19.88 -3.14 1.63
CA LEU A 128 -19.62 -1.82 2.21
C LEU A 128 -20.32 -0.70 1.42
N ASP A 129 -21.49 -0.26 1.89
CA ASP A 129 -22.16 0.96 1.41
C ASP A 129 -21.34 2.19 1.84
N VAL A 130 -20.50 2.69 0.94
CA VAL A 130 -19.68 3.90 1.13
C VAL A 130 -20.13 4.99 0.17
N GLU A 131 -20.67 6.09 0.70
CA GLU A 131 -20.97 7.29 -0.06
C GLU A 131 -19.79 8.27 0.00
N VAL A 132 -19.30 8.70 -1.17
CA VAL A 132 -18.20 9.67 -1.27
C VAL A 132 -18.78 11.07 -1.51
N VAL A 133 -18.69 11.94 -0.50
CA VAL A 133 -19.10 13.35 -0.61
C VAL A 133 -17.89 14.23 -0.88
N VAL A 134 -17.89 14.92 -2.03
CA VAL A 134 -16.81 15.84 -2.42
C VAL A 134 -17.16 17.26 -1.96
N LEU A 135 -16.36 17.81 -1.05
CA LEU A 135 -16.55 19.15 -0.50
C LEU A 135 -15.56 20.17 -1.09
N THR A 136 -16.00 21.42 -1.25
CA THR A 136 -15.09 22.54 -1.53
C THR A 136 -14.25 22.87 -0.29
N LYS A 137 -13.10 23.53 -0.48
CA LYS A 137 -12.22 23.93 0.64
C LYS A 137 -12.96 24.73 1.73
N LYS A 138 -13.87 25.61 1.33
CA LYS A 138 -14.67 26.39 2.29
C LYS A 138 -15.59 25.49 3.12
N GLN A 139 -16.27 24.55 2.47
CA GLN A 139 -17.15 23.58 3.14
C GLN A 139 -16.37 22.63 4.04
N GLN A 140 -15.15 22.23 3.64
CA GLN A 140 -14.27 21.41 4.49
C GLN A 140 -13.90 22.14 5.79
N ILE A 141 -13.59 23.44 5.71
CA ILE A 141 -13.27 24.24 6.90
C ILE A 141 -14.50 24.35 7.81
N GLU A 142 -15.67 24.64 7.25
CA GLU A 142 -16.93 24.76 7.99
C GLU A 142 -17.33 23.43 8.67
N GLU A 143 -17.16 22.30 7.99
CA GLU A 143 -17.39 20.97 8.58
C GLU A 143 -16.44 20.71 9.77
N ILE A 144 -15.16 21.02 9.62
CA ILE A 144 -14.16 20.83 10.68
C ILE A 144 -14.46 21.74 11.88
N GLU A 145 -14.83 23.00 11.64
CA GLU A 145 -15.22 23.95 12.69
C GLU A 145 -16.47 23.47 13.43
N ALA A 146 -17.49 22.99 12.72
CA ALA A 146 -18.70 22.42 13.33
C ALA A 146 -18.40 21.20 14.19
N ARG A 147 -17.42 20.36 13.82
CA ARG A 147 -17.02 19.18 14.61
C ARG A 147 -16.40 19.55 15.95
N ARG A 148 -15.87 20.77 16.12
CA ARG A 148 -15.25 21.22 17.36
C ARG A 148 -16.22 21.24 18.55
N ASP A 149 -17.50 21.48 18.29
CA ASP A 149 -18.52 21.55 19.34
C ASP A 149 -19.24 20.21 19.55
N THR A 150 -18.85 19.16 18.82
CA THR A 150 -19.45 17.84 18.98
C THR A 150 -19.00 17.17 20.28
N TYR A 151 -19.88 16.35 20.86
CA TYR A 151 -19.59 15.57 22.07
C TYR A 151 -18.30 14.75 21.95
N ASN A 152 -18.05 14.15 20.78
CA ASN A 152 -16.85 13.34 20.52
C ASN A 152 -15.57 14.18 20.59
N TYR A 153 -15.60 15.40 20.04
CA TYR A 153 -14.44 16.29 20.10
C TYR A 153 -14.25 16.87 21.51
N LEU A 154 -15.34 17.26 22.19
CA LEU A 154 -15.27 17.81 23.55
C LEU A 154 -14.70 16.80 24.56
N ASN A 155 -14.95 15.51 24.36
CA ASN A 155 -14.47 14.43 25.23
C ASN A 155 -13.20 13.73 24.74
N SER A 156 -12.60 14.17 23.62
CA SER A 156 -11.34 13.58 23.18
C SER A 156 -10.19 13.99 24.12
N SER A 157 -9.35 13.02 24.49
CA SER A 157 -8.18 13.26 25.35
C SER A 157 -7.14 14.18 24.72
N TYR A 158 -7.11 14.24 23.38
CA TYR A 158 -6.21 15.07 22.60
C TYR A 158 -7.03 15.97 21.69
N LYS A 159 -6.79 17.27 21.80
CA LYS A 159 -7.47 18.32 21.00
C LYS A 159 -6.41 19.11 20.25
N CYS A 160 -6.53 19.17 18.93
CA CYS A 160 -5.73 20.09 18.13
C CYS A 160 -6.31 21.51 18.26
N VAL A 161 -5.88 22.22 19.29
CA VAL A 161 -6.10 23.67 19.43
C VAL A 161 -4.88 24.39 18.87
N GLN A 162 -5.11 25.46 18.08
CA GLN A 162 -4.03 26.35 17.68
C GLN A 162 -3.40 26.93 18.94
N ILE A 163 -2.16 26.56 19.21
CA ILE A 163 -1.34 27.19 20.24
C ILE A 163 -0.98 28.57 19.68
N SER A 164 -1.68 29.62 20.12
CA SER A 164 -1.20 30.98 19.91
C SER A 164 0.11 31.11 20.66
N MET A 165 1.22 31.13 19.93
CA MET A 165 2.51 31.50 20.51
C MET A 165 2.42 32.98 20.87
N ALA A 166 2.24 33.23 22.17
CA ALA A 166 2.39 34.55 22.78
C ALA A 166 3.88 34.86 22.99
#